data_AF-A0AAW2UID5-F1
#
_entry.id   AF-A0AAW2UID5-F1
#
_cell.length_a   1.000
_cell.length_b   1.000
_cell.length_c   1.000
_cell.angle_alpha   90.00
_cell.angle_beta   90.00
_cell.angle_gamma   90.00
#
_symmetry.space_group_name_H-M   'P 1'
#
loop_
_entity.id
_entity.type
_entity.pdbx_description
1 polymer ?
#
loop_
_entity_poly.entity_id
_entity_poly.type
_entity_poly.pdbx_seq_one_letter_code
_entity_poly.pdbx_strand_id
1 'polypeptide(L)'
;MYLTEDILQRNPNITAHRAASLDARQEIGLAQVPLLGREAALKAIQEWGQPKSSITPLIFCTSSCVDMPRTDYRLVKLLDLPDSTRRVMVYQQGCSGGSTSPSQNLAENNRRATRQRFG
;
A
#
# COMPACT_ATOMS: atom_id res chain seq x y z
N MET A 1 8.85 -0.50 10.10
CA MET A 1 10.10 -0.87 9.40
C MET A 1 10.38 -2.32 9.78
N TYR A 2 10.61 -3.21 8.81
CA TYR A 2 10.94 -4.60 9.11
C TYR A 2 12.45 -4.70 9.33
N LEU A 3 12.88 -4.79 10.58
CA LEU A 3 14.29 -4.86 10.97
C LEU A 3 14.46 -6.06 11.90
N THR A 4 15.34 -6.98 11.53
CA THR A 4 15.76 -8.12 12.37
C THR A 4 17.24 -7.97 12.70
N GLU A 5 17.71 -8.69 13.72
CA GLU A 5 19.12 -8.69 14.12
C GLU A 5 20.05 -9.02 12.95
N ASP A 6 19.70 -10.02 12.14
CA ASP A 6 20.45 -10.38 10.93
C ASP A 6 20.54 -9.24 9.90
N ILE A 7 19.46 -8.47 9.73
CA ILE A 7 19.43 -7.34 8.79
C ILE A 7 20.33 -6.21 9.28
N LEU A 8 20.35 -5.97 10.60
CA LEU A 8 21.18 -4.95 11.22
C LEU A 8 22.66 -5.32 11.17
N GLN A 9 23.01 -6.59 11.40
CA GLN A 9 24.39 -7.08 11.24
C GLN A 9 24.89 -6.96 9.80
N ARG A 10 24.04 -7.23 8.80
CA ARG A 10 24.39 -7.09 7.38
C ARG A 10 24.46 -5.62 6.92
N ASN A 11 23.81 -4.71 7.64
CA ASN A 11 23.72 -3.29 7.27
C ASN A 11 24.08 -2.39 8.47
N PRO A 12 25.34 -2.36 8.91
CA PRO A 12 25.77 -1.57 10.07
C PRO A 12 25.54 -0.06 9.89
N ASN A 13 25.45 0.42 8.65
CA ASN A 13 25.12 1.82 8.36
C ASN A 13 23.69 2.20 8.80
N ILE A 14 22.79 1.23 9.01
CA ILE A 14 21.44 1.46 9.54
C ILE A 14 21.48 1.78 11.04
N THR A 15 22.43 1.22 11.78
CA THR A 15 22.56 1.43 13.23
C THR A 15 23.42 2.65 13.58
N ALA A 16 24.28 3.09 12.67
CA ALA A 16 25.11 4.28 12.86
C ALA A 16 24.32 5.60 12.72
N HIS A 17 24.53 6.52 13.67
CA HIS A 17 23.87 7.83 13.65
C HIS A 17 24.32 8.67 12.44
N ARG A 18 23.36 9.18 11.66
CA ARG A 18 23.59 10.01 10.45
C ARG A 18 24.45 9.36 9.36
N ALA A 19 24.65 8.04 9.41
CA ALA A 19 25.32 7.33 8.32
C ALA A 19 24.39 7.19 7.11
N ALA A 20 25.00 7.22 5.92
CA ALA A 20 24.28 6.99 4.66
C ALA A 20 23.70 5.57 4.65
N SER A 21 22.38 5.47 4.77
CA SER A 21 21.65 4.20 4.85
C SER A 21 20.33 4.22 4.07
N LEU A 22 20.14 5.21 3.20
CA LEU A 22 18.90 5.38 2.44
C LEU A 22 18.63 4.17 1.54
N ASP A 23 19.62 3.76 0.75
CA ASP A 23 19.48 2.66 -0.23
C ASP A 23 19.11 1.35 0.46
N ALA A 24 19.85 0.97 1.50
CA ALA A 24 19.57 -0.24 2.29
C ALA A 24 18.16 -0.18 2.93
N ARG A 25 17.75 0.97 3.47
CA ARG A 25 16.41 1.14 4.05
C ARG A 25 15.31 1.07 2.98
N GLN A 26 15.56 1.59 1.79
CA GLN A 26 14.64 1.52 0.66
C GLN A 26 14.49 0.08 0.19
N GLU A 27 15.59 -0.64 -0.07
CA GLU A 27 15.55 -2.05 -0.51
C GLU A 27 14.74 -2.94 0.45
N ILE A 28 14.99 -2.83 1.75
CA ILE A 28 14.26 -3.56 2.78
C ILE A 28 12.77 -3.21 2.73
N GLY A 29 12.44 -1.92 2.66
CA GLY A 29 11.06 -1.46 2.64
C GLY A 29 10.31 -1.87 1.37
N LEU A 30 10.95 -1.78 0.20
CA LEU A 30 10.39 -2.17 -1.10
C LEU A 30 10.02 -3.65 -1.16
N ALA A 31 10.81 -4.52 -0.52
CA ALA A 31 10.52 -5.95 -0.46
C ALA A 31 9.37 -6.27 0.52
N GLN A 32 9.37 -5.65 1.71
CA GLN A 32 8.51 -6.09 2.82
C GLN A 32 7.15 -5.39 2.86
N VAL A 33 7.08 -4.10 2.49
CA VAL A 33 5.84 -3.31 2.55
C VAL A 33 4.71 -3.91 1.69
N PRO A 34 4.93 -4.38 0.45
CA PRO A 34 3.87 -5.00 -0.35
C PRO A 34 3.38 -6.32 0.26
N LEU A 35 4.27 -7.11 0.87
CA LEU A 35 3.92 -8.42 1.48
C LEU A 35 3.04 -8.23 2.71
N LEU A 36 3.42 -7.32 3.60
CA LEU A 36 2.61 -6.97 4.76
C LEU A 36 1.24 -6.41 4.34
N GLY A 37 1.22 -5.54 3.31
CA GLY A 37 -0.01 -5.02 2.75
C GLY A 37 -0.92 -6.12 2.18
N ARG A 38 -0.34 -7.13 1.52
CA ARG A 38 -1.07 -8.28 0.98
C ARG A 38 -1.73 -9.08 2.10
N GLU A 39 -0.99 -9.43 3.15
CA GLU A 39 -1.53 -10.20 4.27
C GLU A 39 -2.66 -9.47 4.98
N ALA A 40 -2.49 -8.17 5.23
CA ALA A 40 -3.54 -7.34 5.83
C ALA A 40 -4.77 -7.25 4.92
N ALA A 41 -4.58 -7.04 3.62
CA ALA A 41 -5.68 -6.98 2.65
C ALA A 41 -6.42 -8.32 2.54
N LEU A 42 -5.73 -9.46 2.56
CA LEU A 42 -6.36 -10.78 2.53
C LEU A 42 -7.25 -11.01 3.74
N LYS A 43 -6.80 -10.64 4.95
CA LYS A 43 -7.61 -10.73 6.17
C LYS A 43 -8.85 -9.84 6.09
N ALA A 44 -8.70 -8.59 5.62
CA ALA A 44 -9.81 -7.66 5.47
C ALA A 44 -10.83 -8.13 4.42
N ILE A 45 -10.37 -8.71 3.30
CA ILE A 45 -11.24 -9.28 2.27
C ILE A 45 -12.00 -10.50 2.83
N GLN A 46 -11.33 -11.34 3.61
CA GLN A 46 -11.94 -12.50 4.25
C GLN A 46 -13.03 -12.07 5.25
N GLU A 47 -12.79 -11.03 6.04
CA GLU A 47 -13.78 -10.45 6.95
C GLU A 47 -14.95 -9.81 6.18
N TRP A 48 -14.67 -9.16 5.04
CA TRP A 48 -15.70 -8.53 4.22
C TRP A 48 -16.64 -9.54 3.53
N GLY A 49 -16.13 -10.72 3.17
CA GLY A 49 -16.94 -11.84 2.65
C GLY A 49 -17.48 -11.66 1.22
N GLN A 50 -17.14 -10.57 0.53
CA GLN A 50 -17.54 -10.28 -0.86
C GLN A 50 -16.45 -10.71 -1.85
N PRO A 51 -16.79 -10.93 -3.14
CA PRO A 51 -15.81 -11.31 -4.14
C PRO A 51 -14.83 -10.15 -4.38
N LYS A 52 -13.55 -10.51 -4.56
CA LYS A 52 -12.47 -9.55 -4.84
C LYS A 52 -12.73 -8.66 -6.06
N SER A 53 -13.51 -9.15 -7.03
CA SER A 53 -13.93 -8.40 -8.21
C SER A 53 -14.79 -7.16 -7.90
N SER A 54 -15.42 -7.11 -6.72
CA SER A 54 -16.23 -5.97 -6.28
C SER A 54 -15.39 -4.81 -5.70
N ILE A 55 -14.07 -4.98 -5.61
CA ILE A 55 -13.15 -3.94 -5.12
C ILE A 55 -12.98 -2.87 -6.20
N THR A 56 -13.45 -1.65 -5.93
CA THR A 56 -13.51 -0.55 -6.91
C THR A 56 -12.26 0.34 -6.88
N PRO A 57 -11.95 1.07 -5.78
CA PRO A 57 -10.63 1.69 -5.62
C PRO A 57 -9.75 0.94 -4.62
N LEU A 58 -8.49 0.70 -4.98
CA LEU A 58 -7.42 0.32 -4.07
C LEU A 58 -6.63 1.57 -3.69
N ILE A 59 -6.55 1.87 -2.40
CA ILE A 59 -5.75 2.97 -1.87
C ILE A 59 -4.61 2.39 -1.04
N PHE A 60 -3.37 2.73 -1.38
CA PHE A 60 -2.19 2.29 -0.63
C PHE A 60 -1.44 3.50 -0.09
N CYS A 61 -1.24 3.54 1.22
CA CYS A 61 -0.52 4.60 1.90
C CYS A 61 0.79 4.06 2.48
N THR A 62 1.92 4.70 2.14
CA THR A 62 3.22 4.39 2.73
C THR A 62 3.96 5.67 3.13
N SER A 63 4.65 5.64 4.27
CA SER A 63 5.36 6.78 4.83
C SER A 63 6.84 6.84 4.45
N SER A 64 7.44 5.72 4.03
CA SER A 64 8.89 5.53 4.09
C SER A 64 9.55 5.04 2.81
N CYS A 65 8.78 4.69 1.77
CA CYS A 65 9.32 4.13 0.54
C CYS A 65 8.63 4.73 -0.68
N VAL A 66 9.41 5.12 -1.68
CA VAL A 66 8.94 5.55 -3.00
C VAL A 66 9.50 4.54 -4.00
N ASP A 67 8.65 3.99 -4.86
CA ASP A 67 9.02 2.95 -5.84
C ASP A 67 8.42 3.24 -7.21
N MET A 68 9.10 2.78 -8.26
CA MET A 68 8.59 2.73 -9.62
C MET A 68 9.07 1.43 -10.31
N PRO A 69 8.18 0.51 -10.74
CA PRO A 69 6.71 0.58 -10.75
C PRO A 69 6.11 0.57 -9.34
N ARG A 70 5.10 1.42 -9.15
CA ARG A 70 4.52 1.75 -7.83
C ARG A 70 4.01 0.51 -7.08
N THR A 71 4.09 0.56 -5.76
CA THR A 71 3.69 -0.52 -4.84
C THR A 71 2.23 -0.96 -5.01
N ASP A 72 1.35 -0.04 -5.40
CA ASP A 72 -0.06 -0.31 -5.74
C ASP A 72 -0.21 -1.34 -6.87
N TYR A 73 0.65 -1.31 -7.90
CA TYR A 73 0.67 -2.28 -8.98
C TYR A 73 1.13 -3.66 -8.51
N ARG A 74 2.18 -3.70 -7.68
CA ARG A 74 2.65 -4.97 -7.08
C ARG A 74 1.55 -5.60 -6.24
N LEU A 75 0.81 -4.79 -5.47
CA LEU A 75 -0.28 -5.27 -4.62
C LEU A 75 -1.47 -5.81 -5.43
N VAL A 76 -1.88 -5.12 -6.50
CA VAL A 76 -2.94 -5.60 -7.42
C VAL A 76 -2.60 -6.97 -7.98
N LYS A 77 -1.35 -7.16 -8.45
CA LYS A 77 -0.87 -8.46 -8.93
C LYS A 77 -0.83 -9.53 -7.84
N LEU A 78 -0.41 -9.18 -6.63
CA LEU A 78 -0.32 -10.12 -5.51
C LEU A 78 -1.69 -10.56 -4.95
N LEU A 79 -2.70 -9.71 -5.10
CA LEU A 79 -4.06 -9.97 -4.64
C LEU A 79 -4.98 -10.55 -5.71
N ASP A 80 -4.50 -10.60 -6.97
CA ASP A 80 -5.24 -11.00 -8.16
C ASP A 80 -6.50 -10.15 -8.36
N LEU A 81 -6.32 -8.83 -8.27
CA LEU A 81 -7.39 -7.86 -8.52
C LEU A 81 -7.50 -7.56 -10.03
N PRO A 82 -8.70 -7.19 -10.53
CA PRO A 82 -8.87 -6.80 -11.92
C PRO A 82 -7.92 -5.66 -12.33
N ASP A 83 -7.37 -5.73 -13.55
CA ASP A 83 -6.52 -4.66 -14.10
C ASP A 83 -7.26 -3.32 -14.24
N SER A 84 -8.60 -3.35 -14.25
CA SER A 84 -9.48 -2.18 -14.25
C SER A 84 -9.62 -1.50 -12.88
N THR A 85 -9.08 -2.07 -11.80
CA THR A 85 -9.16 -1.49 -10.45
C THR A 85 -8.44 -0.14 -10.41
N ARG A 86 -9.15 0.89 -9.96
CA ARG A 86 -8.57 2.24 -9.80
C ARG A 86 -7.59 2.22 -8.65
N ARG A 87 -6.34 2.59 -8.90
CA ARG A 87 -5.27 2.60 -7.91
C ARG A 87 -4.92 4.02 -7.51
N VAL A 88 -4.83 4.27 -6.21
CA VAL A 88 -4.36 5.53 -5.66
C VAL A 88 -3.23 5.23 -4.68
N MET A 89 -2.04 5.71 -5.02
CA MET A 89 -0.86 5.58 -4.18
C MET A 89 -0.60 6.90 -3.48
N VAL A 90 -0.57 6.90 -2.15
CA VAL A 90 -0.31 8.09 -1.34
C VAL A 90 1.03 7.92 -0.60
N TYR A 91 2.01 8.71 -1.01
CA TYR A 91 3.36 8.69 -0.45
C TYR A 91 3.54 9.74 0.64
N GLN A 92 4.38 9.42 1.63
CA GLN A 92 4.92 10.35 2.63
C GLN A 92 3.88 11.14 3.45
N GLN A 93 2.69 10.59 3.69
CA GLN A 93 1.67 11.26 4.51
C GLN A 93 1.93 11.23 6.02
N GLY A 94 3.02 10.58 6.46
CA GLY A 94 3.32 10.40 7.88
C GLY A 94 2.17 9.70 8.63
N CYS A 95 1.98 10.06 9.90
CA CYS A 95 0.97 9.45 10.77
C CYS A 95 -0.48 9.78 10.37
N SER A 96 -0.70 10.82 9.56
CA SER A 96 -2.03 11.27 9.14
C SER A 96 -2.54 10.57 7.87
N GLY A 97 -1.74 9.70 7.26
CA GLY A 97 -2.09 9.06 5.99
C GLY A 97 -3.36 8.22 6.01
N GLY A 98 -3.78 7.73 7.18
CA GLY A 98 -5.06 7.03 7.34
C GLY A 98 -6.27 7.97 7.24
N SER A 99 -6.25 9.09 7.97
CA SER A 99 -7.36 10.06 8.00
C SER A 99 -7.44 10.91 6.74
N THR A 100 -6.31 11.22 6.11
CA THR A 100 -6.25 11.96 4.84
C THR A 100 -6.46 11.05 3.63
N SER A 101 -6.73 9.75 3.83
CA SER A 101 -6.99 8.85 2.71
C SER A 101 -8.20 9.35 1.90
N PRO A 102 -8.13 9.46 0.56
CA PRO A 102 -9.24 9.94 -0.26
C PRO A 102 -10.37 8.90 -0.38
N SER A 103 -10.44 7.94 0.55
CA SER A 103 -11.34 6.80 0.57
C SER A 103 -12.80 7.21 0.55
N GLN A 104 -13.19 8.17 1.40
CA GLN A 104 -14.56 8.68 1.49
C GLN A 104 -15.00 9.33 0.17
N ASN A 105 -14.20 10.28 -0.34
CA ASN A 105 -14.53 10.98 -1.59
C ASN A 105 -14.62 10.01 -2.78
N LEU A 106 -13.73 9.02 -2.87
CA LEU A 106 -13.75 8.02 -3.93
C LEU A 106 -14.97 7.09 -3.80
N ALA A 107 -15.34 6.68 -2.59
CA ALA A 107 -16.51 5.86 -2.35
C ALA A 107 -17.81 6.61 -2.71
N GLU A 108 -17.95 7.86 -2.28
CA GLU A 108 -19.12 8.69 -2.58
C GLU A 108 -19.27 8.99 -4.08
N ASN A 109 -18.17 9.35 -4.74
CA ASN A 109 -18.21 9.69 -6.16
C ASN A 109 -18.53 8.45 -7.02
N ASN A 110 -17.99 7.28 -6.68
CA ASN A 110 -18.36 6.03 -7.36
C ASN A 110 -19.83 5.67 -7.13
N ARG A 111 -20.38 5.89 -5.93
CA ARG A 111 -21.83 5.70 -5.67
C ARG A 111 -22.70 6.61 -6.54
N ARG A 112 -22.31 7.89 -6.68
CA ARG A 112 -23.02 8.85 -7.53
C ARG A 112 -22.95 8.46 -9.01
N ALA A 113 -21.78 8.07 -9.49
CA ALA A 113 -21.59 7.60 -10.87
C ALA A 113 -22.42 6.35 -11.19
N THR A 114 -22.51 5.39 -10.26
CA THR A 114 -23.36 4.20 -10.42
C THR A 114 -24.85 4.58 -10.40
N ARG A 115 -25.29 5.51 -9.55
CA ARG A 115 -26.69 5.99 -9.53
C ARG A 115 -27.11 6.72 -10.81
N GLN A 116 -26.21 7.49 -11.43
CA GLN A 116 -26.51 8.18 -12.70
C GLN A 116 -26.53 7.25 -13.91
N ARG A 117 -25.91 6.07 -13.83
CA ARG A 117 -25.88 5.10 -14.93
C ARG A 117 -27.13 4.22 -15.02
N PHE A 118 -27.96 4.22 -13.98
CA PHE A 118 -29.20 3.44 -13.87
C PHE A 118 -30.42 4.33 -13.57
N GLY A 119 -30.31 5.63 -13.81
CA GLY A 119 -31.40 6.61 -13.71
C GLY A 119 -31.90 7.01 -15.09
#